data_AF-A0A534ZNM5-F1
#
_entry.id   AF-A0A534ZNM5-F1
#
_cell.length_a   1.000
_cell.length_b   1.000
_cell.length_c   1.000
_cell.angle_alpha   90.00
_cell.angle_beta   90.00
_cell.angle_gamma   90.00
#
_symmetry.space_group_name_H-M   'P 1'
#
loop_
_entity.id
_entity.type
_entity.pdbx_description
1 polymer ?
#
loop_
_entity_poly.entity_id
_entity_poly.type
_entity_poly.pdbx_seq_one_letter_code
_entity_poly.pdbx_strand_id
1 'polypeptide(L)'
;MRTVGSLIAIVVALASLPVGATDTTEPQPLPPPEQHTVVRGTLPQDLPGRWMAVGWIELPDGKARTTPTLWEIKQDDQLVLTVRFAALPPAQQKALDDANTAEQRWRPSPVDIAQLAAAWDALPLSDPRLVSIQNEIIARDGFDQSFSSDAKTREAAWAVRQAEQYHPSAAPAIKTINVYAVLEAREGGYFGNFTTATIAAVPLPIPITLSGTFQLYRVDGGAPPPRRGFLGRLMDFLQGCGRR
;
A
#
# COMPACT_ATOMS: atom_id res chain seq x y z
N MET A 1 -30.14 -2.85 87.19
CA MET A 1 -29.69 -3.90 86.25
C MET A 1 -28.99 -3.21 85.08
N ARG A 2 -27.87 -3.79 84.65
CA ARG A 2 -26.84 -3.21 83.76
C ARG A 2 -27.25 -3.19 82.28
N THR A 3 -26.86 -2.12 81.56
CA THR A 3 -26.29 -2.06 80.18
C THR A 3 -26.18 -0.57 79.80
N VAL A 4 -25.02 0.10 79.85
CA VAL A 4 -23.89 0.16 78.90
C VAL A 4 -24.28 0.62 77.49
N GLY A 5 -23.68 1.72 77.02
CA GLY A 5 -23.64 2.10 75.61
C GLY A 5 -23.22 3.54 75.33
N SER A 6 -21.94 3.88 75.53
CA SER A 6 -21.33 5.14 75.07
C SER A 6 -21.43 5.31 73.56
N LEU A 7 -21.91 6.46 73.10
CA LEU A 7 -21.77 6.94 71.72
C LEU A 7 -20.72 8.05 71.68
N ILE A 8 -19.54 7.72 71.17
CA ILE A 8 -18.49 8.66 70.80
C ILE A 8 -18.84 9.22 69.42
N ALA A 9 -19.06 10.53 69.33
CA ALA A 9 -19.21 11.24 68.07
C ALA A 9 -17.83 11.41 67.42
N ILE A 10 -17.61 10.76 66.28
CA ILE A 10 -16.43 10.96 65.44
C ILE A 10 -16.72 12.11 64.46
N VAL A 11 -15.97 13.20 64.61
CA VAL A 11 -15.88 14.29 63.65
C VAL A 11 -15.01 13.82 62.49
N VAL A 12 -15.60 13.61 61.30
CA VAL A 12 -14.86 13.37 60.07
C VAL A 12 -14.55 14.71 59.42
N ALA A 13 -13.29 15.11 59.48
CA ALA A 13 -12.76 16.25 58.74
C ALA A 13 -12.70 15.91 57.24
N LEU A 14 -13.43 16.66 56.42
CA LEU A 14 -13.36 16.61 54.96
C LEU A 14 -12.03 17.25 54.51
N ALA A 15 -11.03 16.41 54.23
CA ALA A 15 -9.84 16.83 53.50
C ALA A 15 -10.19 16.94 52.01
N SER A 16 -10.24 18.17 51.50
CA SER A 16 -10.33 18.47 50.08
C SER A 16 -9.03 18.06 49.37
N LEU A 17 -9.08 16.96 48.61
CA LEU A 17 -8.02 16.55 47.71
C LEU A 17 -7.97 17.50 46.50
N PRO A 18 -6.79 17.99 46.08
CA PRO A 18 -6.68 18.70 44.81
C PRO A 18 -6.95 17.70 43.67
N VAL A 19 -7.91 18.07 42.81
CA VAL A 19 -8.17 17.41 41.54
C VAL A 19 -6.87 17.39 40.75
N GLY A 20 -6.25 16.22 40.65
CA GLY A 20 -5.14 16.01 39.75
C GLY A 20 -5.64 16.27 38.34
N ALA A 21 -5.14 17.33 37.71
CA ALA A 21 -5.25 17.51 36.28
C ALA A 21 -4.52 16.31 35.65
N THR A 22 -5.28 15.32 35.17
CA THR A 22 -4.77 14.39 34.18
C THR A 22 -4.54 15.22 32.93
N ASP A 23 -3.30 15.67 32.74
CA ASP A 23 -2.83 16.09 31.43
C ASP A 23 -3.17 14.97 30.45
N THR A 24 -4.23 15.20 29.68
CA THR A 24 -4.55 14.38 28.53
C THR A 24 -3.54 14.78 27.47
N THR A 25 -2.32 14.26 27.60
CA THR A 25 -1.32 14.36 26.55
C THR A 25 -1.88 13.59 25.37
N GLU A 26 -2.41 14.32 24.39
CA GLU A 26 -2.78 13.77 23.10
C GLU A 26 -1.57 12.98 22.57
N PRO A 27 -1.75 11.70 22.17
CA PRO A 27 -0.64 10.89 21.68
C PRO A 27 0.06 11.63 20.55
N GLN A 28 1.38 11.87 20.69
CA GLN A 28 2.11 12.55 19.64
C GLN A 28 2.04 11.72 18.35
N PRO A 29 1.82 12.35 17.18
CA PRO A 29 1.84 11.66 15.90
C PRO A 29 3.16 10.92 15.71
N LEU A 30 3.10 9.66 15.25
CA LEU A 30 4.29 8.91 14.92
C LEU A 30 5.04 9.60 13.75
N PRO A 31 6.38 9.52 13.69
CA PRO A 31 7.11 10.00 12.53
C PRO A 31 6.67 9.22 11.27
N PRO A 32 6.73 9.84 10.08
CA PRO A 32 6.50 9.12 8.84
C PRO A 32 7.44 7.91 8.71
N PRO A 33 6.98 6.79 8.13
CA PRO A 33 7.81 5.61 7.97
C PRO A 33 8.97 5.87 7.01
N GLU A 34 10.13 5.29 7.31
CA GLU A 34 11.28 5.28 6.42
C GLU A 34 10.96 4.48 5.15
N GLN A 35 11.36 4.96 3.98
CA GLN A 35 11.12 4.25 2.72
C GLN A 35 12.40 4.16 1.91
N HIS A 36 12.76 2.94 1.53
CA HIS A 36 13.95 2.66 0.74
C HIS A 36 13.58 1.94 -0.55
N THR A 37 14.22 2.29 -1.66
CA THR A 37 14.01 1.63 -2.94
C THR A 37 15.30 1.00 -3.43
N VAL A 38 15.20 -0.24 -3.91
CA VAL A 38 16.25 -0.92 -4.66
C VAL A 38 15.71 -1.28 -6.04
N VAL A 39 16.51 -1.03 -7.06
CA VAL A 39 16.18 -1.36 -8.45
C VAL A 39 17.05 -2.53 -8.92
N ARG A 40 16.46 -3.49 -9.64
CA ARG A 40 17.18 -4.62 -10.22
C ARG A 40 16.76 -4.84 -11.67
N GLY A 41 17.74 -4.97 -12.56
CA GLY A 41 17.51 -5.20 -13.99
C GLY A 41 17.06 -3.97 -14.76
N THR A 42 16.60 -4.18 -15.99
CA THR A 42 16.29 -3.14 -16.97
C THR A 42 14.79 -2.83 -16.99
N LEU A 43 14.40 -1.74 -16.32
CA LEU A 43 12.99 -1.36 -16.16
C LEU A 43 12.41 -0.58 -17.35
N PRO A 44 11.07 -0.58 -17.53
CA PRO A 44 10.39 0.32 -18.47
C PRO A 44 10.69 1.79 -18.17
N GLN A 45 10.89 2.59 -19.22
CA GLN A 45 11.23 4.02 -19.10
C GLN A 45 10.05 4.91 -18.71
N ASP A 46 8.83 4.41 -18.83
CA ASP A 46 7.58 5.11 -18.55
C ASP A 46 7.11 4.95 -17.09
N LEU A 47 7.90 4.30 -16.22
CA LEU A 47 7.57 4.14 -14.80
C LEU A 47 7.52 5.45 -13.99
N PRO A 48 8.38 6.46 -14.19
CA PRO A 48 8.32 7.70 -13.40
C PRO A 48 6.94 8.35 -13.51
N GLY A 49 6.32 8.71 -12.39
CA GLY A 49 4.98 9.28 -12.33
C GLY A 49 4.21 8.97 -11.05
N ARG A 50 2.95 9.38 -11.03
CA ARG A 50 1.99 9.09 -9.94
C ARG A 50 1.12 7.91 -10.35
N TRP A 51 0.97 6.96 -9.45
CA TRP A 51 0.23 5.73 -9.72
C TRP A 51 -0.70 5.36 -8.57
N MET A 52 -1.77 4.65 -8.91
CA MET A 52 -2.62 3.96 -7.95
C MET A 52 -2.60 2.47 -8.27
N ALA A 53 -1.97 1.67 -7.41
CA ALA A 53 -2.01 0.22 -7.48
C ALA A 53 -3.27 -0.27 -6.77
N VAL A 54 -4.21 -0.85 -7.51
CA VAL A 54 -5.45 -1.42 -6.93
C VAL A 54 -5.33 -2.93 -6.93
N GLY A 55 -5.04 -3.50 -5.76
CA GLY A 55 -5.05 -4.94 -5.54
C GLY A 55 -6.46 -5.45 -5.26
N TRP A 56 -6.84 -6.55 -5.91
CA TRP A 56 -8.04 -7.32 -5.60
C TRP A 56 -7.61 -8.67 -5.04
N ILE A 57 -7.73 -8.80 -3.72
CA ILE A 57 -7.54 -10.06 -3.01
C ILE A 57 -8.76 -10.94 -3.30
N GLU A 58 -8.54 -12.12 -3.85
CA GLU A 58 -9.61 -13.07 -4.16
C GLU A 58 -9.94 -13.88 -2.90
N LEU A 59 -11.23 -13.95 -2.59
CA LEU A 59 -11.79 -14.70 -1.48
C LEU A 59 -12.66 -15.84 -2.05
N PRO A 60 -13.03 -16.85 -1.23
CA PRO A 60 -13.95 -17.91 -1.66
C PRO A 60 -15.26 -17.37 -2.26
N ASP A 61 -15.92 -18.21 -3.07
CA ASP A 61 -17.23 -17.91 -3.67
C ASP A 61 -17.26 -16.68 -4.60
N GLY A 62 -16.11 -16.35 -5.20
CA GLY A 62 -15.98 -15.22 -6.14
C GLY A 62 -15.95 -13.84 -5.47
N LYS A 63 -15.90 -13.81 -4.14
CA LYS A 63 -15.77 -12.59 -3.34
C LYS A 63 -14.39 -11.97 -3.51
N ALA A 64 -14.27 -10.68 -3.22
CA ALA A 64 -12.99 -10.00 -3.23
C ALA A 64 -12.91 -8.89 -2.19
N ARG A 65 -11.68 -8.60 -1.77
CA ARG A 65 -11.35 -7.40 -1.01
C ARG A 65 -10.39 -6.54 -1.81
N THR A 66 -10.69 -5.25 -1.88
CA THR A 66 -9.92 -4.27 -2.65
C THR A 66 -9.01 -3.47 -1.72
N THR A 67 -7.74 -3.35 -2.10
CA THR A 67 -6.71 -2.60 -1.37
C THR A 67 -5.97 -1.66 -2.33
N PRO A 68 -6.25 -0.35 -2.32
CA PRO A 68 -5.49 0.61 -3.11
C PRO A 68 -4.21 1.06 -2.37
N THR A 69 -3.15 1.26 -3.13
CA THR A 69 -1.89 1.88 -2.68
C THR A 69 -1.52 2.99 -3.64
N LEU A 70 -1.19 4.17 -3.12
CA LEU A 70 -0.75 5.31 -3.92
C LEU A 70 0.77 5.33 -3.99
N TRP A 71 1.32 5.36 -5.20
CA TRP A 71 2.77 5.42 -5.44
C TRP A 71 3.14 6.71 -6.14
N GLU A 72 4.29 7.25 -5.77
CA GLU A 72 5.03 8.22 -6.55
C GLU A 72 6.38 7.59 -6.91
N ILE A 73 6.67 7.48 -8.20
CA ILE A 73 7.94 6.96 -8.71
C ILE A 73 8.68 8.13 -9.34
N LYS A 74 9.86 8.46 -8.82
CA LYS A 74 10.72 9.52 -9.35
C LYS A 74 11.97 8.91 -9.97
N GLN A 75 12.47 9.57 -11.01
CA GLN A 75 13.77 9.29 -11.58
C GLN A 75 14.78 10.27 -10.98
N ASP A 76 15.63 9.79 -10.09
CA ASP A 76 16.83 10.47 -9.62
C ASP A 76 18.05 9.77 -10.24
N ASP A 77 19.13 9.53 -9.47
CA ASP A 77 20.25 8.67 -9.88
C ASP A 77 19.78 7.22 -10.18
N GLN A 78 18.72 6.79 -9.51
CA GLN A 78 17.96 5.57 -9.75
C GLN A 78 16.47 5.84 -9.56
N LEU A 79 15.61 4.89 -9.93
CA LEU A 79 14.18 5.01 -9.63
C LEU A 79 13.95 4.91 -8.12
N VAL A 80 13.18 5.87 -7.59
CA VAL A 80 12.76 5.90 -6.19
C VAL A 80 11.25 5.78 -6.14
N LEU A 81 10.75 4.71 -5.51
CA LEU A 81 9.34 4.51 -5.21
C LEU A 81 9.05 4.98 -3.80
N THR A 82 8.09 5.89 -3.67
CA THR A 82 7.52 6.33 -2.41
C THR A 82 6.03 5.98 -2.37
N VAL A 83 5.62 5.28 -1.33
CA VAL A 83 4.21 5.08 -0.98
C VAL A 83 3.69 6.35 -0.33
N ARG A 84 2.59 6.89 -0.86
CA ARG A 84 1.86 7.99 -0.27
C ARG A 84 0.75 7.44 0.61
N PHE A 85 0.87 7.64 1.92
CA PHE A 85 -0.17 7.30 2.89
C PHE A 85 -1.17 8.43 2.98
N ALA A 86 -2.24 8.32 2.20
CA ALA A 86 -3.32 9.29 2.20
C ALA A 86 -4.66 8.58 1.97
N ALA A 87 -5.74 9.15 2.51
CA ALA A 87 -7.07 8.69 2.16
C ALA A 87 -7.41 9.09 0.73
N LEU A 88 -8.24 8.28 0.07
CA LEU A 88 -8.80 8.65 -1.24
C LEU A 88 -9.77 9.85 -1.09
N PRO A 89 -10.08 10.58 -2.17
CA PRO A 89 -11.16 11.56 -2.17
C PRO A 89 -12.46 10.95 -1.58
N PRO A 90 -13.25 11.69 -0.78
CA PRO A 90 -14.31 11.10 0.04
C PRO A 90 -15.33 10.22 -0.71
N ALA A 91 -15.72 10.61 -1.93
CA ALA A 91 -16.62 9.80 -2.75
C ALA A 91 -16.00 8.45 -3.16
N GLN A 92 -14.71 8.45 -3.48
CA GLN A 92 -13.95 7.25 -3.85
C GLN A 92 -13.71 6.36 -2.64
N GLN A 93 -13.35 6.94 -1.50
CA GLN A 93 -13.20 6.21 -0.24
C GLN A 93 -14.51 5.53 0.14
N LYS A 94 -15.64 6.23 0.07
CA LYS A 94 -16.95 5.65 0.33
C LYS A 94 -17.26 4.50 -0.64
N ALA A 95 -17.01 4.67 -1.93
CA ALA A 95 -17.27 3.62 -2.92
C ALA A 95 -16.39 2.37 -2.71
N LEU A 96 -15.13 2.56 -2.31
CA LEU A 96 -14.23 1.49 -1.90
C LEU A 96 -14.77 0.77 -0.66
N ASP A 97 -15.19 1.50 0.37
CA ASP A 97 -15.69 0.94 1.62
C ASP A 97 -16.98 0.15 1.38
N ASP A 98 -17.94 0.71 0.65
CA ASP A 98 -19.20 0.05 0.28
C ASP A 98 -18.93 -1.26 -0.48
N ALA A 99 -18.01 -1.24 -1.45
CA ALA A 99 -17.64 -2.42 -2.22
C ALA A 99 -16.96 -3.48 -1.34
N ASN A 100 -16.06 -3.08 -0.45
CA ASN A 100 -15.40 -3.99 0.48
C ASN A 100 -16.38 -4.59 1.49
N THR A 101 -17.36 -3.82 1.98
CA THR A 101 -18.45 -4.33 2.83
C THR A 101 -19.33 -5.32 2.08
N ALA A 102 -19.58 -5.09 0.80
CA ALA A 102 -20.29 -6.02 -0.08
C ALA A 102 -19.42 -7.20 -0.58
N GLU A 103 -18.14 -7.25 -0.19
CA GLU A 103 -17.15 -8.24 -0.64
C GLU A 103 -16.98 -8.29 -2.18
N GLN A 104 -17.07 -7.11 -2.81
CA GLN A 104 -16.99 -6.89 -4.24
C GLN A 104 -15.71 -6.13 -4.62
N ARG A 105 -15.30 -6.32 -5.89
CA ARG A 105 -14.19 -5.56 -6.47
C ARG A 105 -14.61 -4.12 -6.70
N TRP A 106 -13.92 -3.18 -6.07
CA TRP A 106 -13.99 -1.78 -6.45
C TRP A 106 -13.03 -1.51 -7.60
N ARG A 107 -13.47 -0.76 -8.60
CA ARG A 107 -12.63 -0.30 -9.72
C ARG A 107 -12.80 1.22 -9.86
N PRO A 108 -11.71 2.00 -9.85
CA PRO A 108 -11.80 3.43 -10.12
C PRO A 108 -12.28 3.64 -11.56
N SER A 109 -13.21 4.56 -11.74
CA SER A 109 -13.56 5.08 -13.06
C SER A 109 -12.49 6.07 -13.55
N PRO A 110 -12.45 6.41 -14.84
CA PRO A 110 -11.58 7.48 -15.34
C PRO A 110 -11.81 8.83 -14.64
N VAL A 111 -13.06 9.12 -14.23
CA VAL A 111 -13.40 10.32 -13.47
C VAL A 111 -12.77 10.27 -12.08
N ASP A 112 -12.78 9.11 -11.42
CA ASP A 112 -12.13 8.93 -10.12
C ASP A 112 -10.62 9.16 -10.22
N ILE A 113 -9.97 8.63 -11.26
CA ILE A 113 -8.55 8.86 -11.51
C ILE A 113 -8.25 10.35 -11.71
N ALA A 114 -9.07 11.06 -12.50
CA ALA A 114 -8.88 12.50 -12.73
C ALA A 114 -9.09 13.33 -11.45
N GLN A 115 -10.08 12.98 -10.63
CA GLN A 115 -10.32 13.63 -9.34
C GLN A 115 -9.16 13.36 -8.36
N LEU A 116 -8.64 12.13 -8.32
CA LEU A 116 -7.47 11.79 -7.52
C LEU A 116 -6.24 12.58 -7.96
N ALA A 117 -6.05 12.72 -9.28
CA ALA A 117 -4.95 13.51 -9.84
C ALA A 117 -5.01 14.97 -9.42
N ALA A 118 -6.20 15.58 -9.51
CA ALA A 118 -6.43 16.97 -9.12
C ALA A 118 -6.26 17.20 -7.61
N ALA A 119 -6.60 16.19 -6.79
CA ALA A 119 -6.52 16.28 -5.34
C ALA A 119 -5.17 15.82 -4.75
N TRP A 120 -4.28 15.21 -5.54
CA TRP A 120 -3.12 14.44 -5.08
C TRP A 120 -2.32 15.11 -3.95
N ASP A 121 -1.91 16.36 -4.17
CA ASP A 121 -1.05 17.11 -3.26
C ASP A 121 -1.80 17.62 -2.01
N ALA A 122 -3.13 17.65 -2.07
CA ALA A 122 -4.03 18.08 -0.98
C ALA A 122 -4.72 16.91 -0.26
N LEU A 123 -4.43 15.65 -0.63
CA LEU A 123 -5.02 14.49 0.05
C LEU A 123 -4.64 14.47 1.54
N PRO A 124 -5.61 14.17 2.43
CA PRO A 124 -5.33 14.08 3.86
C PRO A 124 -4.41 12.89 4.13
N LEU A 125 -3.31 13.15 4.82
CA LEU A 125 -2.36 12.11 5.23
C LEU A 125 -3.02 11.14 6.21
N SER A 126 -2.70 9.86 6.08
CA SER A 126 -3.07 8.82 7.02
C SER A 126 -1.84 8.30 7.76
N ASP A 127 -1.99 7.97 9.04
CA ASP A 127 -0.95 7.28 9.80
C ASP A 127 -1.05 5.76 9.52
N PRO A 128 -0.08 5.16 8.82
CA PRO A 128 -0.11 3.72 8.52
C PRO A 128 0.35 2.85 9.70
N ARG A 129 0.81 3.45 10.80
CA ARG A 129 1.48 2.80 11.93
C ARG A 129 2.64 1.89 11.51
N LEU A 130 3.37 2.34 10.49
CA LEU A 130 4.56 1.67 9.96
C LEU A 130 5.82 2.29 10.54
N VAL A 131 6.85 1.46 10.70
CA VAL A 131 8.23 1.89 10.96
C VAL A 131 8.94 2.14 9.63
N SER A 132 8.82 1.21 8.68
CA SER A 132 9.51 1.32 7.40
C SER A 132 8.87 0.52 6.27
N ILE A 133 9.25 0.84 5.04
CA ILE A 133 8.96 0.08 3.83
C ILE A 133 10.26 -0.14 3.05
N GLN A 134 10.57 -1.40 2.76
CA GLN A 134 11.55 -1.75 1.74
C GLN A 134 10.82 -2.01 0.42
N ASN A 135 11.04 -1.13 -0.54
CA ASN A 135 10.57 -1.27 -1.92
C ASN A 135 11.67 -1.90 -2.77
N GLU A 136 11.28 -2.84 -3.64
CA GLU A 136 12.11 -3.38 -4.70
C GLU A 136 11.35 -3.29 -6.01
N ILE A 137 11.94 -2.66 -7.03
CA ILE A 137 11.42 -2.65 -8.40
C ILE A 137 12.35 -3.53 -9.25
N ILE A 138 11.82 -4.63 -9.75
CA ILE A 138 12.61 -5.73 -10.29
C ILE A 138 12.13 -6.00 -11.71
N ALA A 139 12.99 -5.82 -12.70
CA ALA A 139 12.73 -6.24 -14.07
C ALA A 139 13.03 -7.74 -14.25
N ARG A 140 12.52 -8.33 -15.33
CA ARG A 140 12.67 -9.77 -15.60
C ARG A 140 14.12 -10.26 -15.62
N ASP A 141 15.06 -9.47 -16.13
CA ASP A 141 16.50 -9.75 -16.14
C ASP A 141 17.17 -9.62 -14.77
N GLY A 142 16.47 -9.06 -13.77
CA GLY A 142 16.89 -8.97 -12.38
C GLY A 142 16.19 -9.96 -11.44
N PHE A 143 15.38 -10.89 -11.95
CA PHE A 143 14.67 -11.88 -11.13
C PHE A 143 15.64 -12.87 -10.49
N ASP A 144 15.49 -13.07 -9.18
CA ASP A 144 16.16 -14.15 -8.47
C ASP A 144 15.40 -15.49 -8.64
N GLN A 145 15.89 -16.54 -7.97
CA GLN A 145 15.27 -17.86 -8.02
C GLN A 145 13.83 -17.85 -7.48
N SER A 146 13.53 -17.02 -6.48
CA SER A 146 12.19 -16.94 -5.88
C SER A 146 11.18 -16.39 -6.89
N PHE A 147 11.53 -15.33 -7.62
CA PHE A 147 10.71 -14.77 -8.67
C PHE A 147 10.58 -15.70 -9.88
N SER A 148 11.67 -16.36 -10.26
CA SER A 148 11.72 -17.20 -11.45
C SER A 148 11.01 -18.55 -11.29
N SER A 149 10.85 -19.03 -10.05
CA SER A 149 10.21 -20.32 -9.77
C SER A 149 8.73 -20.20 -9.42
N ASP A 150 8.30 -19.05 -8.90
CA ASP A 150 6.93 -18.85 -8.42
C ASP A 150 5.96 -18.62 -9.60
N ALA A 151 4.85 -19.38 -9.60
CA ALA A 151 3.86 -19.35 -10.68
C ALA A 151 3.18 -17.97 -10.85
N LYS A 152 3.14 -17.13 -9.80
CA LYS A 152 2.54 -15.79 -9.82
C LYS A 152 3.48 -14.73 -10.37
N THR A 153 4.80 -14.97 -10.37
CA THR A 153 5.80 -13.96 -10.74
C THR A 153 6.65 -14.35 -11.95
N ARG A 154 6.83 -15.63 -12.25
CA ARG A 154 7.77 -16.10 -13.31
C ARG A 154 7.50 -15.56 -14.71
N GLU A 155 6.24 -15.24 -15.01
CA GLU A 155 5.81 -14.69 -16.30
C GLU A 155 5.74 -13.15 -16.30
N ALA A 156 6.07 -12.49 -15.19
CA ALA A 156 6.01 -11.05 -15.10
C ALA A 156 7.12 -10.39 -15.95
N ALA A 157 6.77 -9.29 -16.61
CA ALA A 157 7.72 -8.43 -17.30
C ALA A 157 8.60 -7.66 -16.30
N TRP A 158 8.01 -7.26 -15.17
CA TRP A 158 8.65 -6.66 -14.01
C TRP A 158 7.73 -6.80 -12.79
N ALA A 159 8.23 -6.53 -11.60
CA ALA A 159 7.48 -6.62 -10.37
C ALA A 159 7.88 -5.56 -9.35
N VAL A 160 6.97 -5.25 -8.43
CA VAL A 160 7.26 -4.48 -7.22
C VAL A 160 7.04 -5.37 -6.01
N ARG A 161 8.04 -5.45 -5.14
CA ARG A 161 7.92 -6.06 -3.80
C ARG A 161 8.01 -4.96 -2.76
N GLN A 162 7.06 -4.93 -1.83
CA GLN A 162 7.04 -4.00 -0.71
C GLN A 162 7.02 -4.81 0.58
N ALA A 163 8.07 -4.69 1.39
CA ALA A 163 8.10 -5.26 2.72
C ALA A 163 7.86 -4.15 3.74
N GLU A 164 6.68 -4.16 4.34
CA GLU A 164 6.18 -3.19 5.29
C GLU A 164 6.42 -3.71 6.71
N GLN A 165 7.13 -2.93 7.53
CA GLN A 165 7.38 -3.23 8.93
C GLN A 165 6.50 -2.34 9.80
N TYR A 166 5.67 -2.96 10.65
CA TYR A 166 4.74 -2.24 11.51
C TYR A 166 5.36 -1.86 12.86
N HIS A 167 4.86 -0.78 13.44
CA HIS A 167 5.14 -0.42 14.82
C HIS A 167 4.51 -1.48 15.76
N PRO A 168 5.12 -1.82 16.91
CA PRO A 168 4.53 -2.78 17.85
C PRO A 168 3.10 -2.45 18.30
N SER A 169 2.71 -1.16 18.30
CA SER A 169 1.35 -0.71 18.60
C SER A 169 0.31 -0.97 17.50
N ALA A 170 0.73 -1.44 16.33
CA ALA A 170 -0.13 -1.76 15.19
C ALA A 170 -0.60 -3.23 15.16
N ALA A 171 -0.51 -3.92 16.30
CA ALA A 171 -1.00 -5.29 16.45
C ALA A 171 -2.42 -5.45 15.84
N PRO A 172 -2.70 -6.59 15.17
CA PRO A 172 -1.92 -7.82 15.21
C PRO A 172 -0.82 -7.93 14.14
N ALA A 173 -0.65 -6.99 13.21
CA ALA A 173 0.34 -7.14 12.14
C ALA A 173 1.76 -6.73 12.60
N ILE A 174 2.77 -7.56 12.31
CA ILE A 174 4.19 -7.21 12.50
C ILE A 174 4.81 -6.81 11.17
N LYS A 175 4.52 -7.57 10.12
CA LYS A 175 5.11 -7.40 8.81
C LYS A 175 4.11 -7.80 7.74
N THR A 176 4.06 -7.03 6.66
CA THR A 176 3.34 -7.40 5.45
C THR A 176 4.28 -7.35 4.26
N ILE A 177 4.18 -8.34 3.38
CA ILE A 177 4.91 -8.39 2.12
C ILE A 177 3.89 -8.36 0.99
N ASN A 178 3.90 -7.29 0.22
CA ASN A 178 3.07 -7.11 -0.95
C ASN A 178 3.91 -7.35 -2.21
N VAL A 179 3.43 -8.14 -3.16
CA VAL A 179 4.08 -8.41 -4.44
C VAL A 179 3.09 -8.12 -5.56
N TYR A 180 3.46 -7.17 -6.41
CA TYR A 180 2.73 -6.73 -7.60
C TYR A 180 3.51 -7.18 -8.83
N ALA A 181 3.09 -8.26 -9.47
CA ALA A 181 3.79 -8.87 -10.59
C ALA A 181 3.12 -8.48 -11.92
N VAL A 182 3.73 -7.56 -12.67
CA VAL A 182 3.16 -7.02 -13.91
C VAL A 182 3.31 -8.03 -15.05
N LEU A 183 2.19 -8.48 -15.59
CA LEU A 183 2.17 -9.42 -16.71
C LEU A 183 2.09 -8.69 -18.05
N GLU A 184 1.29 -7.62 -18.11
CA GLU A 184 1.03 -6.89 -19.36
C GLU A 184 0.81 -5.40 -19.11
N ALA A 185 1.16 -4.60 -20.12
CA ALA A 185 0.76 -3.20 -20.19
C ALA A 185 -0.69 -3.10 -20.69
N ARG A 186 -1.44 -2.15 -20.13
CA ARG A 186 -2.80 -1.80 -20.54
C ARG A 186 -2.89 -0.30 -20.81
N GLU A 187 -4.01 0.13 -21.40
CA GLU A 187 -4.26 1.55 -21.56
C GLU A 187 -4.31 2.22 -20.18
N GLY A 188 -3.48 3.25 -20.00
CA GLY A 188 -3.37 3.97 -18.73
C GLY A 188 -2.63 3.22 -17.62
N GLY A 189 -1.91 2.12 -17.90
CA GLY A 189 -0.99 1.52 -16.94
C GLY A 189 -0.73 0.03 -17.14
N TYR A 190 -0.87 -0.77 -16.09
CA TYR A 190 -0.41 -2.15 -16.07
C TYR A 190 -1.39 -3.09 -15.37
N PHE A 191 -1.34 -4.38 -15.70
CA PHE A 191 -2.14 -5.41 -15.05
C PHE A 191 -1.28 -6.64 -14.72
N GLY A 192 -1.63 -7.32 -13.65
CA GLY A 192 -0.96 -8.57 -13.31
C GLY A 192 -1.43 -9.22 -12.01
N ASN A 193 -0.56 -10.07 -11.46
CA ASN A 193 -0.85 -10.82 -10.23
C ASN A 193 -0.53 -10.00 -8.99
N PHE A 194 -1.30 -10.22 -7.93
CA PHE A 194 -1.07 -9.64 -6.63
C PHE A 194 -1.01 -10.71 -5.57
N THR A 195 -0.03 -10.63 -4.68
CA THR A 195 0.08 -11.48 -3.51
C THR A 195 0.39 -10.59 -2.31
N THR A 196 -0.28 -10.85 -1.19
CA THR A 196 0.04 -10.23 0.09
C THR A 196 0.26 -11.33 1.13
N ALA A 197 1.31 -11.21 1.92
CA ALA A 197 1.61 -12.12 3.02
C ALA A 197 1.79 -11.32 4.30
N THR A 198 0.93 -11.56 5.30
CA THR A 198 0.98 -10.87 6.58
C THR A 198 1.44 -11.83 7.69
N ILE A 199 2.38 -11.36 8.51
CA ILE A 199 2.88 -12.05 9.70
C ILE A 199 2.24 -11.41 10.92
N ALA A 200 1.49 -12.21 11.69
CA ALA A 200 0.79 -11.76 12.89
C ALA A 200 1.63 -11.88 14.17
N ALA A 201 1.35 -11.01 15.14
CA ALA A 201 1.92 -10.98 16.48
C ALA A 201 1.27 -12.01 17.40
N VAL A 202 1.65 -13.28 17.23
CA VAL A 202 1.22 -14.41 18.07
C VAL A 202 2.44 -15.22 18.52
N PRO A 203 2.36 -16.04 19.60
CA PRO A 203 3.50 -16.77 20.16
C PRO A 203 4.28 -17.65 19.15
N LEU A 204 3.62 -18.09 18.07
CA LEU A 204 4.23 -18.73 16.91
C LEU A 204 3.72 -18.03 15.63
N PRO A 205 4.46 -17.08 15.04
CA PRO A 205 3.99 -16.31 13.89
C PRO A 205 3.73 -17.21 12.67
N ILE A 206 2.49 -17.23 12.17
CA ILE A 206 2.11 -17.95 10.96
C ILE A 206 1.87 -16.92 9.83
N PRO A 207 2.53 -17.04 8.67
CA PRO A 207 2.22 -16.21 7.51
C PRO A 207 0.81 -16.51 6.97
N ILE A 208 0.01 -15.47 6.80
CA ILE A 208 -1.27 -15.55 6.07
C ILE A 208 -1.03 -14.99 4.68
N THR A 209 -1.01 -15.87 3.68
CA THR A 209 -0.83 -15.48 2.27
C THR A 209 -2.17 -15.44 1.57
N LEU A 210 -2.46 -14.31 0.94
CA LEU A 210 -3.63 -14.10 0.09
C LEU A 210 -3.16 -13.71 -1.31
N SER A 211 -3.94 -14.08 -2.31
CA SER A 211 -3.60 -13.87 -3.72
C SER A 211 -4.76 -13.26 -4.48
N GLY A 212 -4.45 -12.69 -5.62
CA GLY A 212 -5.42 -12.23 -6.59
C GLY A 212 -4.74 -11.52 -7.74
N THR A 213 -5.34 -10.43 -8.20
CA THR A 213 -4.84 -9.63 -9.31
C THR A 213 -4.76 -8.17 -8.92
N PHE A 214 -4.03 -7.38 -9.69
CA PHE A 214 -4.06 -5.93 -9.53
C PHE A 214 -4.09 -5.23 -10.87
N GLN A 215 -4.47 -3.96 -10.81
CA GLN A 215 -4.26 -3.01 -11.88
C GLN A 215 -3.55 -1.78 -11.34
N LEU A 216 -2.52 -1.33 -12.05
CA LEU A 216 -1.79 -0.11 -11.79
C LEU A 216 -2.34 0.97 -12.72
N TYR A 217 -2.94 2.00 -12.16
CA TYR A 217 -3.52 3.13 -12.90
C TYR A 217 -2.57 4.31 -12.83
N ARG A 218 -2.25 4.90 -13.99
CA ARG A 218 -1.55 6.18 -14.08
C ARG A 218 -2.49 7.28 -13.58
N VAL A 219 -2.02 8.10 -12.64
CA VAL A 219 -2.83 9.15 -12.01
C VAL A 219 -2.56 10.51 -12.65
N ASP A 220 -1.30 10.81 -12.93
CA ASP A 220 -0.82 12.07 -13.50
C ASP A 220 -1.10 12.20 -15.00
N GLY A 221 -2.29 11.85 -15.49
CA GLY A 221 -2.86 12.23 -16.80
C GLY A 221 -2.00 12.03 -18.07
N GLY A 222 -0.83 11.40 -17.94
CA GLY A 222 0.17 11.29 -18.98
C GLY A 222 -0.31 10.36 -20.05
N ALA A 223 0.03 10.67 -21.31
CA ALA A 223 -0.28 9.82 -22.44
C ALA A 223 0.11 8.36 -22.12
N PRO A 224 -0.75 7.37 -22.44
CA PRO A 224 -0.40 5.97 -22.26
C PRO A 224 0.95 5.70 -22.92
N PRO A 225 1.78 4.79 -22.37
CA PRO A 225 3.05 4.46 -23.00
C PRO A 225 2.79 4.13 -24.47
N PRO A 226 3.59 4.67 -25.40
CA PRO A 226 3.38 4.44 -26.82
C PRO A 226 3.29 2.93 -27.04
N ARG A 227 2.16 2.46 -27.57
CA ARG A 227 1.97 1.04 -27.89
C ARG A 227 3.10 0.66 -28.85
N ARG A 228 4.15 0.00 -28.34
CA ARG A 228 5.23 -0.56 -29.17
C ARG A 228 4.68 -1.76 -29.93
N GLY A 229 3.88 -1.49 -30.95
CA GLY A 229 3.33 -2.48 -31.87
C GLY A 229 4.43 -3.12 -32.71
N PHE A 230 4.13 -4.28 -33.29
CA PHE A 230 5.03 -5.04 -34.16
C PHE A 230 5.66 -4.19 -35.27
N LEU A 231 4.90 -3.23 -35.81
CA LEU A 231 5.37 -2.28 -36.83
C LEU A 231 6.44 -1.31 -36.32
N GLY A 232 6.39 -0.89 -35.06
CA GLY A 232 7.43 -0.05 -34.46
C GLY A 232 8.77 -0.78 -34.35
N ARG A 233 8.74 -2.08 -34.02
CA ARG A 233 9.95 -2.93 -34.01
C ARG A 233 10.49 -3.20 -35.41
N LEU A 234 9.61 -3.31 -36.41
CA LEU A 234 10.01 -3.52 -37.81
C LEU A 234 10.69 -2.27 -38.39
N MET A 235 10.23 -1.07 -38.01
CA MET A 235 10.85 0.17 -38.48
C MET A 235 12.26 0.40 -37.91
N ASP A 236 12.51 0.05 -36.65
CA ASP A 236 13.88 0.13 -36.08
C ASP A 236 14.84 -0.88 -36.74
N PHE A 237 14.34 -2.06 -37.12
CA PHE A 237 15.13 -3.03 -37.87
C PHE A 237 15.52 -2.50 -39.26
N LEU A 238 14.62 -1.75 -39.90
CA LEU A 238 14.87 -1.14 -41.21
C LEU A 238 15.77 0.11 -41.11
N GLN A 239 15.67 0.89 -40.03
CA GLN A 239 16.55 2.04 -39.77
C GLN A 239 17.97 1.60 -39.36
N GLY A 240 18.13 0.41 -38.74
CA GLY A 240 19.42 -0.19 -38.42
C GLY A 240 20.21 -0.74 -39.62
N CYS A 241 19.56 -0.98 -40.77
CA CYS A 241 20.20 -1.50 -41.97
C CYS A 241 20.80 -0.43 -42.90
N GLY A 242 20.68 0.86 -42.56
CA GLY A 242 21.10 1.98 -43.43
C GLY A 242 22.46 2.61 -43.14
N ARG A 243 23.27 2.07 -42.21
CA ARG A 243 24.56 2.66 -41.85
C ARG A 243 25.70 1.65 -42.00
N ARG A 244 26.14 1.47 -43.25
CA ARG A 244 27.50 1.07 -43.62
C ARG A 244 28.06 2.09 -44.57
#